data_AF-A0A6B0XQJ7-F1
#
_entry.id   AF-A0A6B0XQJ7-F1
#
_cell.length_a   1.000
_cell.length_b   1.000
_cell.length_c   1.000
_cell.angle_alpha   90.00
_cell.angle_beta   90.00
_cell.angle_gamma   90.00
#
_symmetry.space_group_name_H-M   'P 1'
#
loop_
_entity.id
_entity.type
_entity.pdbx_description
1 polymer ?
#
loop_
_entity_poly.entity_id
_entity_poly.type
_entity_poly.pdbx_seq_one_letter_code
_entity_poly.pdbx_strand_id
1 'polypeptide(L)'
;MLWVLLLVLAAVAAVFDPSDWPYTVGDEGVYAMQAQSLAFDLDRRYEEADFRRYQRLTGKVPDPLILQTVDDGATLVYAKPAFYSLYLAPFVRLAPQHGPILANLLLFLLAALLLDCLLTARIGADGPLVAAFLLFFSVTFGHVFWIHADLFYLVVTALGLCCLDPWLEDRQLPAARLVAGGALLAVAGAGRPFYLAVLAAVLLATSPTLRQAWGRRAAALVVGGAMLLLAGSAWFHRTSGGAWTPYVSERQGFSSATGYPDVNFERQRWPELLSVRGDASWAREGFLLPDFDAALLGHNVVYALIGRSIGIIPYFLPLLVACACLQRGSRRRWLLLGIAVGLLAFLIKNPYNFYGGAGAIGNRWFLPLYAACWFLIERPPSRRWLATMSVGAALFVLPLWRTAASFPLEIDREHGARRLRYVSAAAKGLLPLETSQIHLGSAPADIQHGDLRVRLIGDGVWPHGSDGIRYRPSADGEILVGSPVRLARLTVTLAPVGESTGQATMRHVLERPTRIARHRYWYGGIPLNYYRLRLPGMSGGDREVTLTPEFDWR
;
A
#
# COMPACT_ATOMS: atom_id res chain seq x y z
N MET A 1 -5.74 -5.77 28.29
CA MET A 1 -4.93 -6.15 27.10
C MET A 1 -4.73 -4.97 26.16
N LEU A 2 -5.78 -4.39 25.56
CA LEU A 2 -5.69 -3.23 24.64
C LEU A 2 -4.76 -2.13 25.16
N TRP A 3 -5.04 -1.58 26.35
CA TRP A 3 -4.26 -0.51 26.96
C TRP A 3 -2.79 -0.85 27.17
N VAL A 4 -2.47 -2.10 27.51
CA VAL A 4 -1.09 -2.55 27.66
C VAL A 4 -0.37 -2.54 26.30
N LEU A 5 -1.02 -3.02 25.24
CA LEU A 5 -0.45 -3.00 23.89
C LEU A 5 -0.28 -1.56 23.38
N LEU A 6 -1.22 -0.66 23.69
CA LEU A 6 -1.10 0.76 23.37
C LEU A 6 0.08 1.42 24.10
N LEU A 7 0.26 1.10 25.38
CA LEU A 7 1.41 1.60 26.16
C LEU A 7 2.74 1.09 25.58
N VAL A 8 2.83 -0.19 25.22
CA VAL A 8 4.02 -0.77 24.57
C VAL A 8 4.29 -0.07 23.23
N LEU A 9 3.27 0.11 22.39
CA LEU A 9 3.42 0.80 21.11
C LEU A 9 3.88 2.25 21.29
N ALA A 10 3.30 2.97 22.26
CA ALA A 10 3.71 4.33 22.58
C ALA A 10 5.16 4.39 23.08
N ALA A 11 5.58 3.44 23.91
CA ALA A 11 6.97 3.35 24.38
C ALA A 11 7.94 3.09 23.21
N VAL A 12 7.60 2.17 22.29
CA VAL A 12 8.41 1.91 21.09
C VAL A 12 8.45 3.14 20.18
N ALA A 13 7.32 3.82 19.97
CA ALA A 13 7.26 5.06 19.19
C ALA A 13 8.07 6.20 19.79
N ALA A 14 8.14 6.28 21.12
CA ALA A 14 8.91 7.32 21.83
C ALA A 14 10.43 7.13 21.71
N VAL A 15 10.91 5.90 21.52
CA VAL A 15 12.36 5.61 21.36
C VAL A 15 12.76 5.37 19.90
N PHE A 16 11.82 5.39 18.97
CA PHE A 16 12.09 5.21 17.55
C PHE A 16 12.68 6.49 16.96
N ASP A 17 13.85 6.37 16.34
CA ASP A 17 14.46 7.43 15.55
C ASP A 17 14.27 7.13 14.04
N PRO A 18 13.44 7.90 13.33
CA PRO A 18 13.29 7.75 11.88
C PRO A 18 14.60 7.94 11.13
N SER A 19 15.61 8.64 11.68
CA SER A 19 16.90 8.89 11.04
C SER A 19 17.69 7.60 10.75
N ASP A 20 17.47 6.55 11.54
CA ASP A 20 18.09 5.23 11.37
C ASP A 20 17.70 4.54 10.05
N TRP A 21 16.60 4.97 9.42
CA TRP A 21 16.21 4.43 8.13
C TRP A 21 17.11 4.96 7.01
N PRO A 22 17.59 4.10 6.08
CA PRO A 22 18.57 4.50 5.07
C PRO A 22 18.03 5.53 4.06
N TYR A 23 16.73 5.49 3.77
CA TYR A 23 16.04 6.43 2.88
C TYR A 23 14.52 6.43 3.18
N THR A 24 13.75 7.29 2.50
CA THR A 24 12.28 7.33 2.62
C THR A 24 11.62 6.17 1.90
N VAL A 25 10.50 5.68 2.41
CA VAL A 25 9.77 4.57 1.77
C VAL A 25 8.60 5.10 0.96
N GLY A 26 8.47 4.66 -0.30
CA GLY A 26 7.30 4.95 -1.12
C GLY A 26 7.00 6.46 -1.20
N ASP A 27 5.79 6.86 -0.81
CA ASP A 27 5.36 8.27 -0.85
C ASP A 27 5.78 9.12 0.38
N GLU A 28 6.68 8.66 1.26
CA GLU A 28 6.98 9.37 2.52
C GLU A 28 7.58 10.75 2.28
N GLY A 29 8.52 10.86 1.33
CA GLY A 29 9.20 12.12 1.01
C GLY A 29 8.21 13.22 0.63
N VAL A 30 7.25 12.91 -0.25
CA VAL A 30 6.24 13.89 -0.70
C VAL A 30 5.30 14.35 0.44
N TYR A 31 4.86 13.45 1.33
CA TYR A 31 4.03 13.86 2.47
C TYR A 31 4.81 14.69 3.49
N ALA A 32 6.04 14.28 3.82
CA ALA A 32 6.88 14.98 4.78
C ALA A 32 7.26 16.38 4.29
N MET A 33 7.67 16.52 3.01
CA MET A 33 8.01 17.82 2.44
C MET A 33 6.78 18.73 2.29
N GLN A 34 5.64 18.19 1.85
CA GLN A 34 4.41 18.96 1.79
C GLN A 34 3.97 19.44 3.19
N ALA A 35 4.17 18.63 4.23
CA ALA A 35 3.91 19.04 5.61
C ALA A 35 4.88 20.14 6.08
N GLN A 36 6.14 20.11 5.64
CA GLN A 36 7.10 21.19 5.91
C GLN A 36 6.70 22.49 5.21
N SER A 37 6.40 22.48 3.91
CA SER A 37 5.94 23.67 3.18
C SER A 37 4.68 24.27 3.83
N LEU A 38 3.70 23.43 4.20
CA LEU A 38 2.53 23.88 4.97
C LEU A 38 2.86 24.43 6.36
N ALA A 39 3.84 23.86 7.07
CA ALA A 39 4.21 24.24 8.43
C ALA A 39 5.02 25.54 8.52
N PHE A 40 5.87 25.79 7.51
CA PHE A 40 6.84 26.88 7.54
C PHE A 40 6.48 28.03 6.58
N ASP A 41 5.84 27.74 5.45
CA ASP A 41 5.57 28.72 4.39
C ASP A 41 4.06 28.90 4.11
N LEU A 42 3.22 28.07 4.73
CA LEU A 42 1.75 28.10 4.61
C LEU A 42 1.24 27.89 3.18
N ASP A 43 2.01 27.16 2.35
CA ASP A 43 1.63 26.85 0.98
C ASP A 43 1.83 25.37 0.63
N ARG A 44 1.86 25.06 -0.67
CA ARG A 44 2.10 23.71 -1.20
C ARG A 44 3.07 23.69 -2.37
N ARG A 45 3.76 24.80 -2.59
CA ARG A 45 4.70 24.91 -3.71
C ARG A 45 5.93 24.09 -3.37
N TYR A 46 6.54 23.56 -4.40
CA TYR A 46 7.86 22.98 -4.29
C TYR A 46 8.88 24.00 -4.78
N GLU A 47 9.83 24.30 -3.91
CA GLU A 47 10.99 25.12 -4.22
C GLU A 47 12.30 24.42 -3.81
N GLU A 48 13.44 24.83 -4.36
CA GLU A 48 14.75 24.30 -3.94
C GLU A 48 14.94 24.46 -2.42
N ALA A 49 14.41 25.56 -1.85
CA ALA A 49 14.44 25.82 -0.41
C ALA A 49 13.76 24.70 0.42
N ASP A 50 12.69 24.09 -0.09
CA ASP A 50 12.05 22.93 0.55
C ASP A 50 12.97 21.72 0.59
N PHE A 51 13.61 21.42 -0.55
CA PHE A 51 14.54 20.31 -0.65
C PHE A 51 15.72 20.50 0.32
N ARG A 52 16.31 21.69 0.36
CA ARG A 52 17.41 22.02 1.28
C ARG A 52 16.95 21.97 2.73
N ARG A 53 15.74 22.46 3.05
CA ARG A 53 15.15 22.37 4.39
C ARG A 53 14.95 20.92 4.79
N TYR A 54 14.39 20.09 3.92
CA TYR A 54 14.20 18.67 4.18
C TYR A 54 15.53 17.96 4.48
N GLN A 55 16.56 18.19 3.65
CA GLN A 55 17.90 17.66 3.89
C GLN A 55 18.49 18.13 5.21
N ARG A 56 18.42 19.43 5.52
CA ARG A 56 18.94 19.98 6.79
C ARG A 56 18.22 19.40 8.01
N LEU A 57 16.90 19.22 7.95
CA LEU A 57 16.10 18.78 9.08
C LEU A 57 16.12 17.27 9.29
N THR A 58 16.29 16.48 8.23
CA THR A 58 16.18 15.01 8.28
C THR A 58 17.49 14.28 8.03
N GLY A 59 18.49 14.95 7.46
CA GLY A 59 19.72 14.32 6.98
C GLY A 59 19.54 13.46 5.73
N LYS A 60 18.35 13.48 5.10
CA LYS A 60 17.99 12.57 4.00
C LYS A 60 17.59 13.30 2.73
N VAL A 61 17.62 12.56 1.64
CA VAL A 61 17.07 12.96 0.34
C VAL A 61 15.68 12.34 0.18
N PRO A 62 14.66 13.10 -0.30
CA PRO A 62 13.32 12.56 -0.52
C PRO A 62 13.31 11.61 -1.72
N ASP A 63 13.02 10.33 -1.54
CA ASP A 63 13.03 9.35 -2.62
C ASP A 63 11.87 8.33 -2.49
N PRO A 64 10.88 8.33 -3.42
CA PRO A 64 10.61 9.34 -4.45
C PRO A 64 9.92 10.61 -3.91
N LEU A 65 10.13 11.73 -4.61
CA LEU A 65 9.35 12.96 -4.54
C LEU A 65 8.39 13.02 -5.72
N ILE A 66 7.10 13.29 -5.51
CA ILE A 66 6.12 13.34 -6.60
C ILE A 66 5.52 14.74 -6.71
N LEU A 67 5.74 15.36 -7.87
CA LEU A 67 5.34 16.72 -8.17
C LEU A 67 4.35 16.74 -9.33
N GLN A 68 3.58 17.83 -9.40
CA GLN A 68 2.72 18.13 -10.53
C GLN A 68 2.88 19.59 -10.94
N THR A 69 2.48 19.87 -12.18
CA THR A 69 2.48 21.21 -12.77
C THR A 69 1.23 21.40 -13.63
N VAL A 70 0.85 22.66 -13.84
CA VAL A 70 -0.23 23.06 -14.79
C VAL A 70 0.28 24.01 -15.88
N ASP A 71 1.56 24.36 -15.84
CA ASP A 71 2.23 25.37 -16.67
C ASP A 71 3.64 24.89 -17.09
N ASP A 72 3.73 23.67 -17.61
CA ASP A 72 4.94 23.08 -18.23
C ASP A 72 6.20 23.11 -17.35
N GLY A 73 6.00 22.98 -16.04
CA GLY A 73 7.03 22.96 -15.02
C GLY A 73 7.25 24.30 -14.34
N ALA A 74 6.72 25.42 -14.85
CA ALA A 74 6.96 26.75 -14.29
C ALA A 74 6.54 26.86 -12.82
N THR A 75 5.42 26.25 -12.44
CA THR A 75 4.95 26.13 -11.05
C THR A 75 4.85 24.67 -10.65
N LEU A 76 5.68 24.26 -9.69
CA LEU A 76 5.67 22.91 -9.14
C LEU A 76 4.93 22.87 -7.81
N VAL A 77 4.02 21.91 -7.65
CA VAL A 77 3.32 21.66 -6.38
C VAL A 77 3.35 20.18 -6.03
N TYR A 78 3.27 19.85 -4.74
CA TYR A 78 3.23 18.45 -4.30
C TYR A 78 1.97 17.72 -4.82
N ALA A 79 2.19 16.59 -5.51
CA ALA A 79 1.13 15.81 -6.18
C ALA A 79 0.47 14.78 -5.27
N LYS A 80 0.13 15.20 -4.03
CA LYS A 80 -0.67 14.43 -3.07
C LYS A 80 -1.75 15.30 -2.41
N PRO A 81 -2.87 14.70 -1.97
CA PRO A 81 -3.90 15.37 -1.19
C PRO A 81 -3.32 15.98 0.09
N ALA A 82 -3.67 17.23 0.38
CA ALA A 82 -3.04 17.96 1.47
C ALA A 82 -3.54 17.59 2.87
N PHE A 83 -4.67 16.88 3.01
CA PHE A 83 -5.30 16.63 4.31
C PHE A 83 -4.36 16.00 5.34
N TYR A 84 -3.63 14.96 4.95
CA TYR A 84 -2.68 14.31 5.86
C TYR A 84 -1.48 15.21 6.17
N SER A 85 -0.89 15.85 5.15
CA SER A 85 0.24 16.77 5.32
C SER A 85 -0.13 17.98 6.19
N LEU A 86 -1.36 18.47 6.09
CA LEU A 86 -1.92 19.53 6.92
C LEU A 86 -2.08 19.07 8.38
N TYR A 87 -2.54 17.84 8.59
CA TYR A 87 -2.59 17.22 9.93
C TYR A 87 -1.17 17.10 10.54
N LEU A 88 -0.18 16.75 9.73
CA LEU A 88 1.22 16.62 10.18
C LEU A 88 1.90 17.96 10.45
N ALA A 89 1.55 19.02 9.73
CA ALA A 89 2.22 20.33 9.76
C ALA A 89 2.55 20.86 11.17
N PRO A 90 1.62 20.91 12.15
CA PRO A 90 1.94 21.38 13.50
C PRO A 90 2.99 20.51 14.20
N PHE A 91 2.97 19.19 14.00
CA PHE A 91 3.95 18.28 14.60
C PHE A 91 5.32 18.40 13.94
N VAL A 92 5.35 18.56 12.62
CA VAL A 92 6.56 18.84 11.85
C VAL A 92 7.18 20.18 12.27
N ARG A 93 6.36 21.18 12.56
CA ARG A 93 6.84 22.50 13.03
C ARG A 93 7.57 22.40 14.37
N LEU A 94 7.04 21.58 15.30
CA LEU A 94 7.57 21.41 16.66
C LEU A 94 8.76 20.44 16.71
N ALA A 95 8.69 19.34 15.97
CA ALA A 95 9.72 18.31 15.94
C ALA A 95 9.78 17.70 14.53
N PRO A 96 10.58 18.27 13.60
CA PRO A 96 10.57 17.85 12.19
C PRO A 96 10.84 16.35 11.94
N GLN A 97 11.68 15.73 12.77
CA GLN A 97 12.04 14.32 12.65
C GLN A 97 11.01 13.39 13.33
N HIS A 98 10.66 13.67 14.59
CA HIS A 98 9.83 12.78 15.41
C HIS A 98 8.33 13.11 15.37
N GLY A 99 7.98 14.34 15.03
CA GLY A 99 6.62 14.86 15.00
C GLY A 99 5.66 14.03 14.15
N PRO A 100 6.02 13.61 12.92
CA PRO A 100 5.17 12.74 12.12
C PRO A 100 4.80 11.41 12.78
N ILE A 101 5.75 10.79 13.50
CA ILE A 101 5.51 9.52 14.22
C ILE A 101 4.56 9.74 15.40
N LEU A 102 4.77 10.82 16.16
CA LEU A 102 3.85 11.22 17.23
C LEU A 102 2.44 11.47 16.69
N ALA A 103 2.31 12.17 15.56
CA ALA A 103 1.03 12.41 14.92
C ALA A 103 0.33 11.08 14.55
N ASN A 104 1.06 10.15 13.94
CA ASN A 104 0.51 8.83 13.62
C ASN A 104 0.17 7.99 14.85
N LEU A 105 0.95 8.09 15.93
CA LEU A 105 0.61 7.46 17.20
C LEU A 105 -0.71 8.00 17.72
N LEU A 106 -0.92 9.33 17.69
CA LEU A 106 -2.19 9.95 18.11
C LEU A 106 -3.36 9.50 17.22
N LEU A 107 -3.17 9.37 15.91
CA LEU A 107 -4.17 8.77 15.02
C LEU A 107 -4.50 7.34 15.41
N PHE A 108 -3.48 6.52 15.72
CA PHE A 108 -3.69 5.14 16.13
C PHE A 108 -4.41 5.02 17.48
N LEU A 109 -4.05 5.87 18.45
CA LEU A 109 -4.73 5.95 19.74
C LEU A 109 -6.19 6.38 19.57
N LEU A 110 -6.47 7.34 18.69
CA LEU A 110 -7.84 7.74 18.35
C LEU A 110 -8.62 6.59 17.69
N ALA A 111 -8.01 5.88 16.73
CA ALA A 111 -8.61 4.67 16.15
C ALA A 111 -8.93 3.62 17.23
N ALA A 112 -8.01 3.38 18.16
CA ALA A 112 -8.20 2.43 19.25
C ALA A 112 -9.35 2.84 20.18
N LEU A 113 -9.43 4.12 20.56
CA LEU A 113 -10.51 4.65 21.38
C LEU A 113 -11.87 4.56 20.67
N LEU A 114 -11.93 4.94 19.38
CA LEU A 114 -13.15 4.84 18.59
C LEU A 114 -13.64 3.39 18.50
N LEU A 115 -12.72 2.47 18.24
CA LEU A 115 -13.03 1.05 18.12
C LEU A 115 -13.45 0.44 19.45
N ASP A 116 -12.79 0.81 20.54
CA ASP A 116 -13.16 0.37 21.89
C ASP A 116 -14.55 0.87 22.29
N CYS A 117 -14.84 2.16 22.10
CA CYS A 117 -16.16 2.74 22.34
C CYS A 117 -17.24 2.06 21.48
N LEU A 118 -16.96 1.88 20.18
CA LEU A 118 -17.88 1.22 19.25
C LEU A 118 -18.20 -0.20 19.68
N LEU A 119 -17.17 -1.00 19.98
CA LEU A 119 -17.35 -2.41 20.30
C LEU A 119 -17.88 -2.61 21.72
N THR A 120 -17.47 -1.79 22.69
CA THR A 120 -18.05 -1.83 24.04
C THR A 120 -19.55 -1.53 24.00
N ALA A 121 -19.97 -0.55 23.19
CA ALA A 121 -21.40 -0.25 23.01
C ALA A 121 -22.19 -1.39 22.36
N ARG A 122 -21.56 -2.23 21.52
CA ARG A 122 -22.25 -3.28 20.75
C ARG A 122 -22.18 -4.67 21.36
N ILE A 123 -21.04 -5.02 21.93
CA ILE A 123 -20.72 -6.37 22.41
C ILE A 123 -20.25 -6.39 23.87
N GLY A 124 -20.37 -5.27 24.58
CA GLY A 124 -20.11 -5.17 26.01
C GLY A 124 -18.64 -5.35 26.39
N ALA A 125 -18.38 -6.07 27.48
CA ALA A 125 -17.05 -6.21 28.09
C ALA A 125 -16.00 -6.90 27.20
N ASP A 126 -16.41 -7.62 26.15
CA ASP A 126 -15.47 -8.20 25.18
C ASP A 126 -14.95 -7.16 24.16
N GLY A 127 -15.53 -5.95 24.12
CA GLY A 127 -15.18 -4.87 23.20
C GLY A 127 -13.67 -4.55 23.13
N PRO A 128 -13.01 -4.24 24.27
CA PRO A 128 -11.58 -3.93 24.28
C PRO A 128 -10.70 -5.10 23.80
N LEU A 129 -11.11 -6.34 24.07
CA LEU A 129 -10.40 -7.54 23.62
C LEU A 129 -10.47 -7.69 22.10
N VAL A 130 -11.66 -7.50 21.52
CA VAL A 130 -11.87 -7.55 20.06
C VAL A 130 -11.19 -6.36 19.36
N ALA A 131 -11.20 -5.17 19.97
CA ALA A 131 -10.49 -4.00 19.46
C ALA A 131 -8.97 -4.26 19.38
N ALA A 132 -8.38 -4.82 20.44
CA ALA A 132 -6.98 -5.20 20.44
C ALA A 132 -6.68 -6.24 19.35
N PHE A 133 -7.56 -7.24 19.18
CA PHE A 133 -7.41 -8.23 18.12
C PHE A 133 -7.41 -7.59 16.72
N LEU A 134 -8.38 -6.72 16.41
CA LEU A 134 -8.47 -6.05 15.11
C LEU A 134 -7.25 -5.17 14.80
N LEU A 135 -6.69 -4.49 15.80
CA LEU A 135 -5.60 -3.54 15.60
C LEU A 135 -4.22 -4.20 15.55
N PHE A 136 -3.99 -5.19 16.41
CA PHE A 136 -2.66 -5.74 16.66
C PHE A 136 -2.44 -7.13 16.04
N PHE A 137 -3.50 -7.81 15.60
CA PHE A 137 -3.40 -9.01 14.74
C PHE A 137 -3.69 -8.68 13.27
N SER A 138 -3.57 -7.40 12.91
CA SER A 138 -3.47 -6.92 11.54
C SER A 138 -2.19 -6.08 11.40
N VAL A 139 -1.90 -5.60 10.20
CA VAL A 139 -0.76 -4.71 9.95
C VAL A 139 -0.95 -3.27 10.46
N THR A 140 -2.15 -2.92 10.96
CA THR A 140 -2.54 -1.54 11.30
C THR A 140 -1.54 -0.84 12.23
N PHE A 141 -1.05 -1.52 13.26
CA PHE A 141 -0.09 -0.93 14.22
C PHE A 141 1.27 -0.57 13.59
N GLY A 142 1.70 -1.31 12.56
CA GLY A 142 2.96 -1.04 11.86
C GLY A 142 2.95 0.31 11.15
N HIS A 143 1.78 0.81 10.77
CA HIS A 143 1.63 2.10 10.09
C HIS A 143 1.84 3.31 10.99
N VAL A 144 2.02 3.13 12.32
CA VAL A 144 2.44 4.23 13.20
C VAL A 144 3.80 4.79 12.79
N PHE A 145 4.72 3.92 12.39
CA PHE A 145 6.12 4.27 12.11
C PHE A 145 6.33 4.86 10.70
N TRP A 146 5.25 5.10 9.94
CA TRP A 146 5.31 5.33 8.50
C TRP A 146 4.61 6.61 8.11
N ILE A 147 5.28 7.47 7.35
CA ILE A 147 4.74 8.78 6.99
C ILE A 147 3.86 8.65 5.73
N HIS A 148 2.70 7.99 5.90
CA HIS A 148 1.70 7.80 4.86
C HIS A 148 0.29 8.12 5.33
N ALA A 149 -0.53 8.60 4.39
CA ALA A 149 -1.91 9.00 4.66
C ALA A 149 -2.87 7.84 4.98
N ASP A 150 -2.46 6.57 4.87
CA ASP A 150 -3.39 5.44 4.93
C ASP A 150 -3.98 5.21 6.34
N LEU A 151 -3.19 5.42 7.41
CA LEU A 151 -3.69 5.41 8.79
C LEU A 151 -4.66 6.58 9.05
N PHE A 152 -4.33 7.76 8.52
CA PHE A 152 -5.23 8.92 8.56
C PHE A 152 -6.56 8.63 7.87
N TYR A 153 -6.53 8.04 6.67
CA TYR A 153 -7.73 7.64 5.93
C TYR A 153 -8.56 6.57 6.65
N LEU A 154 -7.92 5.63 7.36
CA LEU A 154 -8.61 4.69 8.23
C LEU A 154 -9.35 5.41 9.36
N VAL A 155 -8.71 6.36 10.05
CA VAL A 155 -9.32 7.10 11.15
C VAL A 155 -10.47 7.99 10.67
N VAL A 156 -10.31 8.75 9.59
CA VAL A 156 -11.41 9.61 9.09
C VAL A 156 -12.57 8.79 8.53
N THR A 157 -12.30 7.61 7.94
CA THR A 157 -13.36 6.69 7.54
C THR A 157 -14.12 6.16 8.76
N ALA A 158 -13.40 5.75 9.81
CA ALA A 158 -14.00 5.29 11.05
C ALA A 158 -14.84 6.38 11.72
N LEU A 159 -14.33 7.62 11.80
CA LEU A 159 -15.06 8.77 12.33
C LEU A 159 -16.34 9.05 11.52
N GLY A 160 -16.23 9.07 10.18
CA GLY A 160 -17.38 9.27 9.29
C GLY A 160 -18.46 8.20 9.50
N LEU A 161 -18.06 6.94 9.64
CA LEU A 161 -18.97 5.85 9.97
C LEU A 161 -19.53 5.97 11.39
N CYS A 162 -18.76 6.36 12.41
CA CYS A 162 -19.28 6.64 13.75
C CYS A 162 -20.34 7.76 13.74
N CYS A 163 -20.17 8.80 12.90
CA CYS A 163 -21.18 9.83 12.72
C CYS A 163 -22.47 9.24 12.14
N LEU A 164 -22.39 8.31 11.19
CA LEU A 164 -23.55 7.78 10.46
C LEU A 164 -24.10 6.47 11.04
N ASP A 165 -23.42 5.83 11.99
CA ASP A 165 -23.80 4.50 12.49
C ASP A 165 -25.21 4.44 13.08
N PRO A 166 -25.69 5.41 13.89
CA PRO A 166 -27.06 5.36 14.38
C PRO A 166 -28.10 5.48 13.26
N TRP A 167 -27.76 6.12 12.13
CA TRP A 167 -28.64 6.21 10.98
C TRP A 167 -28.80 4.85 10.27
N LEU A 168 -27.76 4.00 10.30
CA LEU A 168 -27.86 2.61 9.84
C LEU A 168 -28.85 1.78 10.68
N GLU A 169 -29.12 2.23 11.91
CA GLU A 169 -30.08 1.66 12.87
C GLU A 169 -31.42 2.40 12.87
N ASP A 170 -31.77 3.12 11.79
CA ASP A 170 -33.02 3.88 11.63
C ASP A 170 -33.22 5.05 12.60
N ARG A 171 -32.16 5.50 13.28
CA ARG A 171 -32.25 6.64 14.20
C ARG A 171 -32.10 7.95 13.45
N GLN A 172 -32.96 8.92 13.78
CA GLN A 172 -32.83 10.28 13.27
C GLN A 172 -31.57 10.94 13.86
N LEU A 173 -30.84 11.66 13.01
CA LEU A 173 -29.62 12.35 13.39
C LEU A 173 -29.74 13.86 13.17
N PRO A 174 -29.08 14.69 14.00
CA PRO A 174 -28.94 16.11 13.72
C PRO A 174 -28.26 16.36 12.37
N ALA A 175 -28.67 17.42 11.66
CA ALA A 175 -28.13 17.77 10.35
C ALA A 175 -26.59 17.92 10.35
N ALA A 176 -26.03 18.56 11.38
CA ALA A 176 -24.58 18.71 11.53
C ALA A 176 -23.83 17.37 11.53
N ARG A 177 -24.40 16.33 12.17
CA ARG A 177 -23.79 15.00 12.23
C ARG A 177 -23.84 14.28 10.88
N LEU A 178 -24.93 14.47 10.12
CA LEU A 178 -25.08 13.93 8.76
C LEU A 178 -24.09 14.59 7.78
N VAL A 179 -24.02 15.92 7.81
CA VAL A 179 -23.06 16.70 7.00
C VAL A 179 -21.61 16.31 7.35
N ALA A 180 -21.28 16.25 8.64
CA ALA A 180 -19.96 15.84 9.10
C ALA A 180 -19.60 14.41 8.67
N GLY A 181 -20.54 13.46 8.80
CA GLY A 181 -20.32 12.08 8.36
C GLY A 181 -20.04 11.96 6.86
N GLY A 182 -20.81 12.68 6.03
CA GLY A 182 -20.57 12.75 4.59
C GLY A 182 -19.23 13.40 4.24
N ALA A 183 -18.89 14.52 4.88
CA ALA A 183 -17.62 15.21 4.70
C ALA A 183 -16.42 14.33 5.09
N LEU A 184 -16.47 13.65 6.24
CA LEU A 184 -15.38 12.78 6.71
C LEU A 184 -15.13 11.59 5.76
N LEU A 185 -16.19 10.94 5.26
CA LEU A 185 -16.04 9.87 4.25
C LEU A 185 -15.48 10.41 2.93
N ALA A 186 -15.82 11.66 2.57
CA ALA A 186 -15.28 12.31 1.39
C ALA A 186 -13.79 12.68 1.52
N VAL A 187 -13.23 12.80 2.73
CA VAL A 187 -11.78 13.04 2.91
C VAL A 187 -10.98 11.85 2.35
N ALA A 188 -11.39 10.62 2.68
CA ALA A 188 -10.80 9.42 2.09
C ALA A 188 -11.03 9.40 0.57
N GLY A 189 -12.25 9.75 0.11
CA GLY A 189 -12.58 9.86 -1.32
C GLY A 189 -11.73 10.85 -2.10
N ALA A 190 -11.44 12.04 -1.54
CA ALA A 190 -10.52 13.02 -2.11
C ALA A 190 -9.09 12.46 -2.19
N GLY A 191 -8.75 11.63 -1.21
CA GLY A 191 -7.53 10.86 -1.18
C GLY A 191 -7.42 9.89 -2.35
N ARG A 192 -8.43 9.04 -2.48
CA ARG A 192 -8.63 8.05 -3.56
C ARG A 192 -10.13 7.85 -3.79
N PRO A 193 -10.67 8.17 -4.99
CA PRO A 193 -12.11 8.15 -5.26
C PRO A 193 -12.81 6.82 -4.97
N PHE A 194 -12.08 5.69 -5.03
CA PHE A 194 -12.63 4.36 -4.76
C PHE A 194 -13.17 4.19 -3.33
N TYR A 195 -12.68 4.98 -2.37
CA TYR A 195 -13.21 4.96 -1.00
C TYR A 195 -14.63 5.57 -0.90
N LEU A 196 -15.10 6.31 -1.92
CA LEU A 196 -16.50 6.75 -1.99
C LEU A 196 -17.48 5.57 -2.12
N ALA A 197 -17.00 4.36 -2.44
CA ALA A 197 -17.82 3.14 -2.37
C ALA A 197 -18.38 2.88 -0.96
N VAL A 198 -17.66 3.30 0.10
CA VAL A 198 -18.16 3.21 1.48
C VAL A 198 -19.32 4.18 1.71
N LEU A 199 -19.21 5.41 1.19
CA LEU A 199 -20.31 6.39 1.23
C LEU A 199 -21.54 5.86 0.48
N ALA A 200 -21.35 5.30 -0.72
CA ALA A 200 -22.42 4.68 -1.48
C ALA A 200 -23.07 3.51 -0.72
N ALA A 201 -22.27 2.67 -0.05
CA ALA A 201 -22.76 1.58 0.77
C ALA A 201 -23.63 2.06 1.95
N VAL A 202 -23.28 3.18 2.60
CA VAL A 202 -24.10 3.79 3.65
C VAL A 202 -25.45 4.27 3.09
N LEU A 203 -25.44 4.93 1.92
CA LEU A 203 -26.67 5.37 1.27
C LEU A 203 -27.57 4.19 0.86
N LEU A 204 -26.98 3.09 0.36
CA LEU A 204 -27.72 1.87 0.05
C LEU A 204 -28.27 1.18 1.29
N ALA A 205 -27.50 1.14 2.38
CA ALA A 205 -27.94 0.60 3.66
C ALA A 205 -29.16 1.32 4.23
N THR A 206 -29.28 2.62 3.95
CA THR A 206 -30.37 3.46 4.41
C THR A 206 -31.53 3.54 3.41
N SER A 207 -31.47 2.83 2.28
CA SER A 207 -32.50 2.86 1.21
C SER A 207 -33.95 2.67 1.65
N PRO A 208 -34.30 1.84 2.67
CA PRO A 208 -35.68 1.77 3.15
C PRO A 208 -36.15 3.10 3.76
N THR A 209 -35.25 3.81 4.47
CA THR A 209 -35.53 5.14 5.02
C THR A 209 -35.62 6.22 3.95
N LEU A 210 -34.94 6.06 2.81
CA LEU A 210 -35.02 7.00 1.68
C LEU A 210 -36.42 7.07 1.06
N ARG A 211 -37.27 6.08 1.29
CA ARG A 211 -38.68 6.15 0.89
C ARG A 211 -39.45 7.20 1.72
N GLN A 212 -38.96 7.52 2.91
CA GLN A 212 -39.53 8.51 3.81
C GLN A 212 -38.93 9.90 3.55
N ALA A 213 -39.71 10.96 3.81
CA ALA A 213 -39.27 12.33 3.54
C ALA A 213 -38.00 12.72 4.33
N TRP A 214 -37.88 12.25 5.58
CA TRP A 214 -36.70 12.52 6.40
C TRP A 214 -35.46 11.80 5.86
N GLY A 215 -35.57 10.56 5.37
CA GLY A 215 -34.43 9.82 4.85
C GLY A 215 -33.86 10.47 3.59
N ARG A 216 -34.72 11.02 2.72
CA ARG A 216 -34.27 11.83 1.57
C ARG A 216 -33.51 13.08 2.02
N ARG A 217 -34.01 13.79 3.03
CA ARG A 217 -33.31 14.95 3.61
C ARG A 217 -31.96 14.55 4.22
N ALA A 218 -31.92 13.43 4.95
CA ALA A 218 -30.70 12.94 5.56
C ALA A 218 -29.64 12.57 4.50
N ALA A 219 -30.03 11.84 3.45
CA ALA A 219 -29.16 11.53 2.33
C ALA A 219 -28.67 12.79 1.61
N ALA A 220 -29.56 13.77 1.37
CA ALA A 220 -29.17 15.03 0.77
C ALA A 220 -28.13 15.80 1.61
N LEU A 221 -28.26 15.76 2.95
CA LEU A 221 -27.28 16.37 3.85
C LEU A 221 -25.94 15.64 3.86
N VAL A 222 -25.96 14.30 3.84
CA VAL A 222 -24.74 13.48 3.74
C VAL A 222 -24.02 13.73 2.41
N VAL A 223 -24.74 13.66 1.30
CA VAL A 223 -24.18 13.95 -0.04
C VAL A 223 -23.73 15.40 -0.13
N GLY A 224 -24.51 16.34 0.42
CA GLY A 224 -24.15 17.76 0.49
C GLY A 224 -22.84 17.98 1.25
N GLY A 225 -22.67 17.37 2.42
CA GLY A 225 -21.42 17.42 3.17
C GLY A 225 -20.23 16.84 2.42
N ALA A 226 -20.42 15.70 1.73
CA ALA A 226 -19.40 15.10 0.88
C ALA A 226 -19.00 16.03 -0.28
N MET A 227 -19.98 16.58 -1.01
CA MET A 227 -19.74 17.48 -2.13
C MET A 227 -19.08 18.79 -1.71
N LEU A 228 -19.51 19.38 -0.58
CA LEU A 228 -18.87 20.58 -0.02
C LEU A 228 -17.40 20.35 0.28
N LEU A 229 -17.05 19.20 0.88
CA LEU A 229 -15.64 18.88 1.15
C LEU A 229 -14.85 18.67 -0.15
N LEU A 230 -15.38 17.91 -1.12
CA LEU A 230 -14.70 17.68 -2.39
C LEU A 230 -14.50 18.98 -3.17
N ALA A 231 -15.52 19.85 -3.22
CA ALA A 231 -15.44 21.16 -3.86
C ALA A 231 -14.44 22.07 -3.14
N GLY A 232 -14.47 22.12 -1.80
CA GLY A 232 -13.51 22.88 -0.99
C GLY A 232 -12.07 22.39 -1.18
N SER A 233 -11.86 21.08 -1.23
CA SER A 233 -10.56 20.47 -1.56
C SER A 233 -10.11 20.87 -2.96
N ALA A 234 -11.00 20.79 -3.95
CA ALA A 234 -10.66 21.13 -5.32
C ALA A 234 -10.32 22.62 -5.48
N TRP A 235 -11.08 23.49 -4.82
CA TRP A 235 -10.80 24.92 -4.75
C TRP A 235 -9.44 25.19 -4.10
N PHE A 236 -9.17 24.59 -2.93
CA PHE A 236 -7.89 24.74 -2.23
C PHE A 236 -6.70 24.28 -3.09
N HIS A 237 -6.82 23.14 -3.77
CA HIS A 237 -5.78 22.67 -4.68
C HIS A 237 -5.55 23.64 -5.85
N ARG A 238 -6.63 24.18 -6.43
CA ARG A 238 -6.55 25.12 -7.56
C ARG A 238 -5.92 26.45 -7.16
N THR A 239 -6.32 27.02 -6.02
CA THR A 239 -5.79 28.30 -5.52
C THR A 239 -4.35 28.18 -5.04
N SER A 240 -3.91 26.98 -4.65
CA SER A 240 -2.51 26.70 -4.28
C SER A 240 -1.58 26.49 -5.50
N GLY A 241 -2.03 26.76 -6.72
CA GLY A 241 -1.22 26.63 -7.95
C GLY A 241 -1.28 25.25 -8.62
N GLY A 242 -2.08 24.30 -8.10
CA GLY A 242 -2.28 23.00 -8.73
C GLY A 242 -3.52 22.92 -9.63
N ALA A 243 -3.81 21.70 -10.10
CA ALA A 243 -5.11 21.38 -10.67
C ALA A 243 -6.16 21.08 -9.57
N TRP A 244 -7.41 20.85 -9.97
CA TRP A 244 -8.55 20.57 -9.09
C TRP A 244 -8.36 19.33 -8.21
N THR A 245 -7.46 18.43 -8.60
CA THR A 245 -7.02 17.30 -7.78
C THR A 245 -5.53 17.09 -8.01
N PRO A 246 -4.80 16.49 -7.06
CA PRO A 246 -3.37 16.22 -7.21
C PRO A 246 -3.05 15.11 -8.23
N TYR A 247 -4.08 14.58 -8.90
CA TYR A 247 -3.98 13.44 -9.79
C TYR A 247 -4.33 13.77 -11.23
N VAL A 248 -4.80 14.97 -11.59
CA VAL A 248 -5.35 15.23 -12.94
C VAL A 248 -4.48 16.10 -13.84
N SER A 249 -3.43 16.72 -13.31
CA SER A 249 -2.44 17.45 -14.12
C SER A 249 -1.17 16.64 -14.33
N GLU A 250 -0.29 17.17 -15.16
CA GLU A 250 1.01 16.59 -15.45
C GLU A 250 1.75 16.23 -14.16
N ARG A 251 2.17 14.98 -14.05
CA ARG A 251 2.67 14.42 -12.78
C ARG A 251 3.89 13.54 -13.01
N GLN A 252 4.93 13.79 -12.22
CA GLN A 252 6.19 13.04 -12.29
C GLN A 252 6.79 12.71 -10.92
N GLY A 253 7.46 11.57 -10.87
CA GLY A 253 8.28 11.14 -9.74
C GLY A 253 9.75 11.47 -9.96
N PHE A 254 10.39 11.98 -8.92
CA PHE A 254 11.79 12.36 -8.86
C PHE A 254 12.50 11.56 -7.77
N SER A 255 13.71 11.09 -8.05
CA SER A 255 14.58 10.35 -7.13
C SER A 255 16.04 10.75 -7.34
N SER A 256 16.93 10.22 -6.51
CA SER A 256 18.37 10.44 -6.65
C SER A 256 18.90 10.03 -8.02
N ALA A 257 18.29 9.03 -8.65
CA ALA A 257 18.64 8.55 -9.99
C ALA A 257 18.16 9.49 -11.11
N THR A 258 17.17 10.34 -10.87
CA THR A 258 16.53 11.17 -11.90
C THR A 258 16.85 12.65 -11.76
N GLY A 259 17.38 13.06 -10.61
CA GLY A 259 17.48 14.44 -10.19
C GLY A 259 16.17 15.01 -9.65
N TYR A 260 16.26 16.18 -9.03
CA TYR A 260 15.19 16.97 -8.42
C TYR A 260 15.16 18.36 -9.04
N PRO A 261 13.97 18.92 -9.33
CA PRO A 261 13.88 20.22 -9.98
C PRO A 261 14.60 21.32 -9.18
N ASP A 262 15.36 22.14 -9.92
CA ASP A 262 16.17 23.26 -9.44
C ASP A 262 17.33 22.89 -8.50
N VAL A 263 17.56 21.59 -8.27
CA VAL A 263 18.73 21.08 -7.54
C VAL A 263 19.74 20.50 -8.53
N ASN A 264 19.29 19.52 -9.31
CA ASN A 264 20.09 18.81 -10.31
C ASN A 264 19.23 18.32 -11.50
N PHE A 265 18.03 18.88 -11.65
CA PHE A 265 17.18 18.74 -12.82
C PHE A 265 16.70 20.14 -13.24
N GLU A 266 16.91 20.51 -14.49
CA GLU A 266 16.46 21.77 -15.04
C GLU A 266 14.94 21.72 -15.26
N ARG A 267 14.19 22.54 -14.52
CA ARG A 267 12.73 22.60 -14.57
C ARG A 267 12.16 22.78 -15.98
N GLN A 268 12.86 23.51 -16.85
CA GLN A 268 12.49 23.74 -18.25
C GLN A 268 12.47 22.46 -19.11
N ARG A 269 13.13 21.39 -18.65
CA ARG A 269 13.14 20.08 -19.30
C ARG A 269 11.93 19.21 -18.90
N TRP A 270 10.95 19.77 -18.20
CA TRP A 270 9.74 19.05 -17.84
C TRP A 270 8.99 18.45 -19.05
N PRO A 271 8.76 19.18 -20.17
CA PRO A 271 8.13 18.59 -21.34
C PRO A 271 8.93 17.44 -21.97
N GLU A 272 10.26 17.52 -21.94
CA GLU A 272 11.16 16.44 -22.38
C GLU A 272 11.05 15.23 -21.44
N LEU A 273 10.97 15.45 -20.14
CA LEU A 273 10.76 14.38 -19.17
C LEU A 273 9.43 13.66 -19.41
N LEU A 274 8.36 14.40 -19.70
CA LEU A 274 7.05 13.84 -20.06
C LEU A 274 7.09 13.04 -21.37
N SER A 275 7.84 13.50 -22.38
CA SER A 275 7.95 12.77 -23.65
C SER A 275 8.70 11.45 -23.50
N VAL A 276 9.71 11.41 -22.64
CA VAL A 276 10.54 10.22 -22.40
C VAL A 276 9.87 9.23 -21.43
N ARG A 277 9.29 9.71 -20.33
CA ARG A 277 8.77 8.85 -19.26
C ARG A 277 7.26 8.69 -19.26
N GLY A 278 6.56 9.54 -20.00
CA GLY A 278 5.11 9.61 -20.04
C GLY A 278 4.51 10.25 -18.79
N ASP A 279 3.38 10.92 -18.94
CA ASP A 279 2.64 11.54 -17.85
C ASP A 279 1.94 10.49 -16.95
N ALA A 280 2.14 10.61 -15.63
CA ALA A 280 1.50 9.79 -14.59
C ALA A 280 0.17 10.39 -14.07
N SER A 281 -0.39 11.38 -14.77
CA SER A 281 -1.73 11.93 -14.55
C SER A 281 -2.82 10.89 -14.77
N TRP A 282 -3.89 11.04 -13.98
CA TRP A 282 -5.10 10.25 -14.07
C TRP A 282 -6.04 10.71 -15.17
N ALA A 283 -5.89 11.94 -15.64
CA ALA A 283 -6.68 12.48 -16.74
C ALA A 283 -6.14 12.08 -18.11
N ARG A 284 -4.97 11.44 -18.17
CA ARG A 284 -4.38 10.96 -19.42
C ARG A 284 -5.28 9.91 -20.08
N GLU A 285 -5.37 9.97 -21.41
CA GLU A 285 -6.08 8.97 -22.20
C GLU A 285 -5.54 7.55 -21.91
N GLY A 286 -6.46 6.58 -21.79
CA GLY A 286 -6.15 5.20 -21.41
C GLY A 286 -5.84 4.99 -19.92
N PHE A 287 -5.76 6.04 -19.10
CA PHE A 287 -5.45 5.89 -17.68
C PHE A 287 -6.66 5.46 -16.84
N LEU A 288 -7.85 6.00 -17.08
CA LEU A 288 -9.05 5.68 -16.27
C LEU A 288 -9.57 4.25 -16.49
N LEU A 289 -9.43 3.74 -17.72
CA LEU A 289 -9.79 2.39 -18.10
C LEU A 289 -8.58 1.78 -18.82
N PRO A 290 -7.58 1.24 -18.09
CA PRO A 290 -6.51 0.49 -18.72
C PRO A 290 -7.11 -0.69 -19.50
N ASP A 291 -6.41 -1.16 -20.53
CA ASP A 291 -6.79 -2.35 -21.28
C ASP A 291 -7.22 -3.47 -20.33
N PHE A 292 -8.53 -3.76 -20.32
CA PHE A 292 -9.10 -4.71 -19.40
C PHE A 292 -8.62 -6.12 -19.76
N ASP A 293 -7.84 -6.73 -18.86
CA ASP A 293 -7.40 -8.12 -18.96
C ASP A 293 -8.05 -8.93 -17.84
N ALA A 294 -9.06 -9.73 -18.21
CA ALA A 294 -9.80 -10.56 -17.27
C ALA A 294 -8.92 -11.62 -16.57
N ALA A 295 -7.91 -12.14 -17.27
CA ALA A 295 -6.99 -13.12 -16.69
C ALA A 295 -6.10 -12.45 -15.64
N LEU A 296 -5.57 -11.26 -15.96
CA LEU A 296 -4.82 -10.44 -15.00
C LEU A 296 -5.68 -10.07 -13.79
N LEU A 297 -6.92 -9.64 -14.01
CA LEU A 297 -7.84 -9.32 -12.91
C LEU A 297 -8.11 -10.55 -12.03
N GLY A 298 -8.34 -11.73 -12.62
CA GLY A 298 -8.53 -12.98 -11.88
C GLY A 298 -7.32 -13.31 -10.99
N HIS A 299 -6.11 -13.22 -11.53
CA HIS A 299 -4.87 -13.37 -10.76
C HIS A 299 -4.77 -12.32 -9.65
N ASN A 300 -5.06 -11.06 -9.95
CA ASN A 300 -5.01 -9.96 -8.98
C ASN A 300 -6.03 -10.10 -7.85
N VAL A 301 -7.22 -10.66 -8.11
CA VAL A 301 -8.18 -10.97 -7.04
C VAL A 301 -7.60 -12.03 -6.10
N VAL A 302 -7.00 -13.09 -6.64
CA VAL A 302 -6.33 -14.12 -5.83
C VAL A 302 -5.20 -13.49 -5.00
N TYR A 303 -4.35 -12.68 -5.62
CA TYR A 303 -3.23 -12.01 -4.95
C TYR A 303 -3.68 -10.98 -3.91
N ALA A 304 -4.76 -10.25 -4.18
CA ALA A 304 -5.33 -9.30 -3.23
C ALA A 304 -5.91 -10.01 -2.00
N LEU A 305 -6.49 -11.20 -2.16
CA LEU A 305 -7.06 -11.95 -1.04
C LEU A 305 -6.00 -12.73 -0.26
N ILE A 306 -5.17 -13.51 -0.95
CA ILE A 306 -4.25 -14.49 -0.35
C ILE A 306 -2.80 -14.36 -0.85
N GLY A 307 -2.42 -13.24 -1.44
CA GLY A 307 -1.03 -12.99 -1.85
C GLY A 307 -0.07 -13.07 -0.68
N ARG A 308 1.12 -13.61 -0.93
CA ARG A 308 2.20 -13.79 0.04
C ARG A 308 2.56 -12.53 0.80
N SER A 309 2.67 -11.40 0.11
CA SER A 309 3.24 -10.14 0.58
C SER A 309 2.15 -9.09 0.80
N ILE A 310 1.05 -9.15 0.04
CA ILE A 310 0.01 -8.11 0.05
C ILE A 310 -1.41 -8.64 0.34
N GLY A 311 -1.56 -9.95 0.61
CA GLY A 311 -2.87 -10.55 0.79
C GLY A 311 -3.66 -9.95 1.95
N ILE A 312 -4.92 -9.63 1.71
CA ILE A 312 -5.83 -9.09 2.72
C ILE A 312 -6.07 -10.12 3.84
N ILE A 313 -6.25 -11.40 3.52
CA ILE A 313 -6.48 -12.44 4.53
C ILE A 313 -5.28 -12.64 5.46
N PRO A 314 -4.03 -12.83 5.00
CA PRO A 314 -2.89 -13.01 5.91
C PRO A 314 -2.60 -11.75 6.75
N TYR A 315 -2.81 -10.55 6.22
CA TYR A 315 -2.41 -9.29 6.87
C TYR A 315 -3.53 -8.52 7.57
N PHE A 316 -4.79 -8.91 7.31
CA PHE A 316 -6.01 -8.38 7.94
C PHE A 316 -6.97 -9.51 8.34
N LEU A 317 -6.44 -10.68 8.73
CA LEU A 317 -7.23 -11.85 9.13
C LEU A 317 -8.39 -11.54 10.11
N PRO A 318 -8.25 -10.59 11.06
CA PRO A 318 -9.36 -10.20 11.92
C PRO A 318 -10.65 -9.76 11.20
N LEU A 319 -10.58 -9.37 9.92
CA LEU A 319 -11.78 -9.11 9.11
C LEU A 319 -12.72 -10.31 9.03
N LEU A 320 -12.21 -11.55 9.07
CA LEU A 320 -13.04 -12.76 9.01
C LEU A 320 -13.90 -12.89 10.27
N VAL A 321 -13.36 -12.49 11.42
CA VAL A 321 -14.13 -12.40 12.67
C VAL A 321 -15.22 -11.34 12.53
N ALA A 322 -14.89 -10.19 11.95
CA ALA A 322 -15.88 -9.14 11.71
C ALA A 322 -17.03 -9.61 10.82
N CYS A 323 -16.72 -10.28 9.72
CA CYS A 323 -17.72 -10.88 8.82
C CYS A 323 -18.56 -11.96 9.53
N ALA A 324 -17.94 -12.83 10.33
CA ALA A 324 -18.66 -13.88 11.06
C ALA A 324 -19.58 -13.33 12.17
N CYS A 325 -19.27 -12.14 12.69
CA CYS A 325 -20.06 -11.44 13.70
C CYS A 325 -21.18 -10.57 13.13
N LEU A 326 -21.34 -10.51 11.80
CA LEU A 326 -22.46 -9.81 11.15
C LEU A 326 -23.75 -10.64 11.29
N GLN A 327 -24.85 -10.00 11.71
CA GLN A 327 -26.14 -10.69 11.80
C GLN A 327 -26.79 -10.85 10.42
N ARG A 328 -27.48 -11.97 10.23
CA ARG A 328 -28.27 -12.20 9.00
C ARG A 328 -29.38 -11.15 8.90
N GLY A 329 -29.53 -10.56 7.72
CA GLY A 329 -30.52 -9.50 7.49
C GLY A 329 -30.07 -8.09 7.89
N SER A 330 -28.92 -7.94 8.55
CA SER A 330 -28.39 -6.61 8.87
C SER A 330 -28.15 -5.77 7.62
N ARG A 331 -28.52 -4.49 7.71
CA ARG A 331 -28.25 -3.49 6.67
C ARG A 331 -26.75 -3.20 6.54
N ARG A 332 -25.96 -3.49 7.58
CA ARG A 332 -24.50 -3.31 7.54
C ARG A 332 -23.82 -4.23 6.51
N ARG A 333 -24.50 -5.26 5.99
CA ARG A 333 -24.03 -6.05 4.85
C ARG A 333 -23.72 -5.22 3.60
N TRP A 334 -24.35 -4.06 3.43
CA TRP A 334 -24.03 -3.16 2.32
C TRP A 334 -22.60 -2.60 2.42
N LEU A 335 -22.03 -2.51 3.63
CA LEU A 335 -20.61 -2.16 3.80
C LEU A 335 -19.69 -3.22 3.17
N LEU A 336 -20.06 -4.51 3.20
CA LEU A 336 -19.31 -5.55 2.47
C LEU A 336 -19.31 -5.28 0.96
N LEU A 337 -20.43 -4.83 0.41
CA LEU A 337 -20.49 -4.44 -0.99
C LEU A 337 -19.60 -3.22 -1.26
N GLY A 338 -19.64 -2.21 -0.39
CA GLY A 338 -18.76 -1.03 -0.50
C GLY A 338 -17.27 -1.40 -0.47
N ILE A 339 -16.88 -2.30 0.44
CA ILE A 339 -15.52 -2.84 0.54
C ILE A 339 -15.15 -3.59 -0.74
N ALA A 340 -16.01 -4.49 -1.23
CA ALA A 340 -15.76 -5.27 -2.43
C ALA A 340 -15.64 -4.38 -3.69
N VAL A 341 -16.53 -3.41 -3.85
CA VAL A 341 -16.50 -2.45 -4.97
C VAL A 341 -15.26 -1.57 -4.90
N GLY A 342 -14.92 -1.04 -3.72
CA GLY A 342 -13.72 -0.23 -3.51
C GLY A 342 -12.45 -1.01 -3.86
N LEU A 343 -12.33 -2.24 -3.36
CA LEU A 343 -11.21 -3.13 -3.66
C LEU A 343 -11.13 -3.46 -5.15
N LEU A 344 -12.25 -3.88 -5.76
CA LEU A 344 -12.30 -4.22 -7.17
C LEU A 344 -11.90 -3.04 -8.06
N ALA A 345 -12.33 -1.83 -7.70
CA ALA A 345 -11.94 -0.62 -8.42
C ALA A 345 -10.43 -0.36 -8.35
N PHE A 346 -9.76 -0.65 -7.22
CA PHE A 346 -8.30 -0.62 -7.14
C PHE A 346 -7.63 -1.63 -8.07
N LEU A 347 -8.14 -2.87 -8.11
CA LEU A 347 -7.57 -3.94 -8.95
C LEU A 347 -7.70 -3.61 -10.44
N ILE A 348 -8.83 -3.04 -10.84
CA ILE A 348 -9.07 -2.62 -12.23
C ILE A 348 -8.19 -1.41 -12.56
N LYS A 349 -8.12 -0.42 -11.67
CA LYS A 349 -7.41 0.84 -11.93
C LYS A 349 -5.89 0.69 -11.95
N ASN A 350 -5.34 -0.11 -11.03
CA ASN A 350 -3.90 -0.24 -10.80
C ASN A 350 -3.49 -1.73 -10.76
N PRO A 351 -3.69 -2.47 -11.87
CA PRO A 351 -3.52 -3.94 -11.85
C PRO A 351 -2.09 -4.38 -11.54
N TYR A 352 -1.10 -3.51 -11.73
CA TYR A 352 0.31 -3.78 -11.49
C TYR A 352 0.85 -3.17 -10.17
N ASN A 353 0.02 -2.42 -9.45
CA ASN A 353 0.34 -1.85 -8.14
C ASN A 353 -0.95 -1.51 -7.38
N PHE A 354 -1.67 -2.51 -6.87
CA PHE A 354 -2.94 -2.29 -6.16
C PHE A 354 -2.80 -2.24 -4.63
N TYR A 355 -1.58 -2.14 -4.12
CA TYR A 355 -1.29 -2.31 -2.68
C TYR A 355 -0.54 -1.14 -2.04
N GLY A 356 0.00 -0.20 -2.83
CA GLY A 356 0.66 0.99 -2.30
C GLY A 356 2.12 1.18 -2.66
N GLY A 357 2.70 0.36 -3.54
CA GLY A 357 4.05 0.56 -4.06
C GLY A 357 5.16 -0.02 -3.19
N ALA A 358 6.41 0.24 -3.59
CA ALA A 358 7.60 -0.33 -2.98
C ALA A 358 7.66 -0.04 -1.47
N GLY A 359 7.98 -1.09 -0.72
CA GLY A 359 8.08 -1.05 0.73
C GLY A 359 6.76 -1.29 1.46
N ALA A 360 5.59 -0.95 0.91
CA ALA A 360 4.32 -1.00 1.65
C ALA A 360 4.11 -2.28 2.49
N ILE A 361 3.63 -2.11 3.72
CA ILE A 361 3.27 -3.23 4.61
C ILE A 361 1.89 -3.75 4.22
N GLY A 362 1.83 -5.00 3.75
CA GLY A 362 0.60 -5.62 3.30
C GLY A 362 -0.08 -4.80 2.17
N ASN A 363 -1.40 -4.92 2.06
CA ASN A 363 -2.17 -4.00 1.22
C ASN A 363 -2.59 -2.77 2.02
N ARG A 364 -1.76 -1.72 2.02
CA ARG A 364 -2.05 -0.50 2.78
C ARG A 364 -3.29 0.24 2.26
N TRP A 365 -3.64 0.09 0.99
CA TRP A 365 -4.88 0.65 0.44
C TRP A 365 -6.14 -0.03 0.97
N PHE A 366 -6.00 -1.17 1.64
CA PHE A 366 -7.12 -1.79 2.34
C PHE A 366 -7.42 -1.14 3.70
N LEU A 367 -6.50 -0.39 4.32
CA LEU A 367 -6.70 0.21 5.65
C LEU A 367 -7.98 1.05 5.77
N PRO A 368 -8.34 1.94 4.82
CA PRO A 368 -9.57 2.71 4.93
C PRO A 368 -10.83 1.83 4.77
N LEU A 369 -10.75 0.78 3.97
CA LEU A 369 -11.83 -0.21 3.83
C LEU A 369 -11.93 -1.09 5.08
N TYR A 370 -10.80 -1.37 5.75
CA TYR A 370 -10.74 -2.13 6.99
C TYR A 370 -11.45 -1.42 8.14
N ALA A 371 -11.46 -0.08 8.18
CA ALA A 371 -12.29 0.68 9.10
C ALA A 371 -13.78 0.32 8.97
N ALA A 372 -14.28 0.12 7.74
CA ALA A 372 -15.67 -0.29 7.51
C ALA A 372 -15.96 -1.71 8.03
N CYS A 373 -14.95 -2.60 8.04
CA CYS A 373 -15.09 -3.94 8.63
C CYS A 373 -15.41 -3.88 10.14
N TRP A 374 -14.92 -2.88 10.86
CA TRP A 374 -15.18 -2.75 12.30
C TRP A 374 -16.67 -2.64 12.62
N PHE A 375 -17.42 -2.01 11.71
CA PHE A 375 -18.86 -1.81 11.84
C PHE A 375 -19.65 -3.09 11.49
N LEU A 376 -19.02 -4.17 11.03
CA LEU A 376 -19.71 -5.44 10.77
C LEU A 376 -19.97 -6.26 12.03
N ILE A 377 -19.28 -5.95 13.14
CA ILE A 377 -19.40 -6.70 14.39
C ILE A 377 -20.69 -6.29 15.10
N GLU A 378 -21.63 -7.23 15.20
CA GLU A 378 -22.95 -7.04 15.81
C GLU A 378 -23.26 -8.04 16.92
N ARG A 379 -22.33 -8.97 17.17
CA ARG A 379 -22.41 -9.95 18.26
C ARG A 379 -20.99 -10.29 18.73
N PRO A 380 -20.80 -10.66 20.00
CA PRO A 380 -19.49 -11.04 20.50
C PRO A 380 -19.01 -12.32 19.79
N PRO A 381 -17.76 -12.36 19.29
CA PRO A 381 -17.16 -13.60 18.82
C PRO A 381 -16.88 -14.55 19.98
N SER A 382 -16.92 -15.86 19.72
CA SER A 382 -16.49 -16.82 20.75
C SER A 382 -15.00 -16.65 21.05
N ARG A 383 -14.62 -16.74 22.33
CA ARG A 383 -13.21 -16.62 22.75
C ARG A 383 -12.30 -17.69 22.11
N ARG A 384 -12.83 -18.90 21.89
CA ARG A 384 -12.12 -19.97 21.16
C ARG A 384 -11.81 -19.56 19.73
N TRP A 385 -12.78 -18.98 19.03
CA TRP A 385 -12.59 -18.50 17.67
C TRP A 385 -11.58 -17.34 17.60
N LEU A 386 -11.66 -16.38 18.52
CA LEU A 386 -10.65 -15.32 18.65
C LEU A 386 -9.25 -15.89 18.88
N ALA A 387 -9.10 -16.87 19.77
CA ALA A 387 -7.81 -17.51 20.03
C ALA A 387 -7.26 -18.22 18.79
N THR A 388 -8.08 -19.01 18.09
CA THR A 388 -7.69 -19.69 16.85
C THR A 388 -7.27 -18.70 15.77
N MET A 389 -8.05 -17.63 15.56
CA MET A 389 -7.71 -16.59 14.59
C MET A 389 -6.49 -15.78 15.00
N SER A 390 -6.24 -15.60 16.31
CA SER A 390 -5.03 -14.95 16.81
C SER A 390 -3.78 -15.76 16.49
N VAL A 391 -3.82 -17.09 16.70
CA VAL A 391 -2.73 -17.99 16.30
C VAL A 391 -2.52 -17.94 14.78
N GLY A 392 -3.61 -18.03 14.01
CA GLY A 392 -3.55 -17.95 12.54
C GLY A 392 -2.94 -16.63 12.05
N ALA A 393 -3.37 -15.50 12.60
CA ALA A 393 -2.84 -14.18 12.25
C ALA A 393 -1.36 -14.04 12.64
N ALA A 394 -0.98 -14.53 13.83
CA ALA A 394 0.39 -14.47 14.32
C ALA A 394 1.38 -15.15 13.36
N LEU A 395 0.99 -16.22 12.67
CA LEU A 395 1.83 -16.86 11.64
C LEU A 395 2.26 -15.90 10.52
N PHE A 396 1.49 -14.85 10.27
CA PHE A 396 1.74 -13.86 9.21
C PHE A 396 2.27 -12.54 9.75
N VAL A 397 1.76 -12.03 10.87
CA VAL A 397 2.12 -10.70 11.39
C VAL A 397 3.26 -10.70 12.40
N LEU A 398 3.71 -11.87 12.90
CA LEU A 398 4.80 -11.94 13.88
C LEU A 398 6.12 -11.26 13.44
N PRO A 399 6.57 -11.35 12.18
CA PRO A 399 7.75 -10.59 11.75
C PRO A 399 7.57 -9.08 11.95
N LEU A 400 6.38 -8.55 11.62
CA LEU A 400 6.06 -7.14 11.82
C LEU A 400 6.10 -6.76 13.30
N TRP A 401 5.61 -7.63 14.21
CA TRP A 401 5.73 -7.39 15.65
C TRP A 401 7.17 -7.28 16.13
N ARG A 402 8.07 -8.11 15.58
CA ARG A 402 9.49 -8.12 15.97
C ARG A 402 10.25 -6.92 15.44
N THR A 403 9.79 -6.33 14.32
CA THR A 403 10.54 -5.31 13.59
C THR A 403 9.66 -4.14 13.16
N ALA A 404 8.67 -3.76 13.98
CA ALA A 404 7.63 -2.80 13.62
C ALA A 404 8.19 -1.41 13.24
N ALA A 405 9.21 -0.99 13.98
CA ALA A 405 9.93 0.27 13.78
C ALA A 405 11.12 0.14 12.80
N SER A 406 11.45 -1.08 12.36
CA SER A 406 12.55 -1.28 11.44
C SER A 406 12.17 -0.88 10.01
N PHE A 407 13.17 -0.52 9.23
CA PHE A 407 12.99 -0.26 7.81
C PHE A 407 12.33 -1.49 7.13
N PRO A 408 11.22 -1.31 6.39
CA PRO A 408 10.45 -2.41 5.77
C PRO A 408 11.23 -3.26 4.80
N LEU A 409 12.23 -2.64 4.16
CA LEU A 409 13.06 -3.26 3.16
C LEU A 409 14.38 -3.64 3.83
N GLU A 410 14.65 -4.93 3.98
CA GLU A 410 16.02 -5.34 4.24
C GLU A 410 16.84 -5.12 2.97
N ILE A 411 17.96 -4.40 3.10
CA ILE A 411 18.90 -4.16 2.02
C ILE A 411 20.15 -4.96 2.33
N ASP A 412 20.47 -5.89 1.44
CA ASP A 412 21.78 -6.52 1.43
C ASP A 412 22.81 -5.45 1.04
N ARG A 413 23.66 -5.05 1.99
CA ARG A 413 24.69 -4.02 1.75
C ARG A 413 25.76 -4.48 0.75
N GLU A 414 25.97 -5.79 0.65
CA GLU A 414 27.00 -6.37 -0.21
C GLU A 414 26.52 -6.40 -1.67
N HIS A 415 25.24 -6.70 -1.89
CA HIS A 415 24.69 -6.95 -3.25
C HIS A 415 23.59 -6.01 -3.70
N GLY A 416 23.11 -5.11 -2.83
CA GLY A 416 22.01 -4.18 -3.11
C GLY A 416 20.63 -4.86 -3.18
N ALA A 417 20.51 -6.15 -2.88
CA ALA A 417 19.26 -6.88 -2.91
C ALA A 417 18.28 -6.34 -1.86
N ARG A 418 17.00 -6.15 -2.24
CA ARG A 418 15.94 -5.61 -1.37
C ARG A 418 14.92 -6.69 -1.03
N ARG A 419 14.50 -6.77 0.23
CA ARG A 419 13.56 -7.80 0.73
C ARG A 419 12.52 -7.22 1.66
N LEU A 420 11.28 -7.70 1.60
CA LEU A 420 10.23 -7.25 2.53
C LEU A 420 10.39 -7.96 3.89
N ARG A 421 10.78 -7.21 4.92
CA ARG A 421 11.07 -7.70 6.28
C ARG A 421 9.85 -8.27 7.00
N TYR A 422 8.65 -7.80 6.66
CA TYR A 422 7.41 -8.20 7.34
C TYR A 422 6.81 -9.53 6.81
N VAL A 423 7.33 -10.07 5.70
CA VAL A 423 6.78 -11.29 5.09
C VAL A 423 7.27 -12.53 5.85
N SER A 424 6.35 -13.29 6.43
CA SER A 424 6.69 -14.46 7.23
C SER A 424 7.12 -15.68 6.40
N ALA A 425 7.85 -16.60 7.04
CA ALA A 425 8.18 -17.89 6.42
C ALA A 425 6.93 -18.69 6.03
N ALA A 426 5.87 -18.61 6.85
CA ALA A 426 4.57 -19.23 6.53
C ALA A 426 3.97 -18.64 5.25
N ALA A 427 4.01 -17.31 5.08
CA ALA A 427 3.59 -16.67 3.84
C ALA A 427 4.43 -17.15 2.65
N LYS A 428 5.77 -17.15 2.76
CA LYS A 428 6.68 -17.61 1.70
C LYS A 428 6.41 -19.06 1.26
N GLY A 429 6.04 -19.92 2.21
CA GLY A 429 5.78 -21.34 1.98
C GLY A 429 4.37 -21.67 1.47
N LEU A 430 3.34 -21.00 1.99
CA LEU A 430 1.93 -21.38 1.78
C LEU A 430 1.20 -20.56 0.74
N LEU A 431 1.62 -19.31 0.51
CA LEU A 431 0.83 -18.34 -0.26
C LEU A 431 1.39 -18.12 -1.68
N PRO A 432 0.52 -17.81 -2.66
CA PRO A 432 0.95 -17.50 -4.01
C PRO A 432 1.82 -16.24 -4.07
N LEU A 433 2.85 -16.31 -4.92
CA LEU A 433 3.68 -15.18 -5.31
C LEU A 433 2.88 -14.26 -6.25
N GLU A 434 2.87 -12.96 -5.98
CA GLU A 434 2.10 -11.99 -6.76
C GLU A 434 2.84 -11.57 -8.04
N THR A 435 2.73 -12.39 -9.08
CA THR A 435 3.46 -12.26 -10.36
C THR A 435 3.21 -10.94 -11.12
N SER A 436 2.13 -10.23 -10.81
CA SER A 436 1.74 -8.99 -11.49
C SER A 436 2.31 -7.72 -10.84
N GLN A 437 2.85 -7.79 -9.61
CA GLN A 437 3.16 -6.57 -8.86
C GLN A 437 4.59 -6.09 -9.12
N ILE A 438 4.75 -4.87 -9.62
CA ILE A 438 6.04 -4.35 -10.14
C ILE A 438 7.08 -4.04 -9.07
N HIS A 439 6.64 -3.90 -7.81
CA HIS A 439 7.50 -3.47 -6.71
C HIS A 439 7.86 -4.62 -5.75
N LEU A 440 7.54 -5.87 -6.10
CA LEU A 440 7.94 -7.04 -5.33
C LEU A 440 9.24 -7.62 -5.91
N GLY A 441 10.29 -7.73 -5.10
CA GLY A 441 11.57 -8.34 -5.49
C GLY A 441 12.79 -7.54 -5.04
N SER A 442 13.98 -8.12 -5.24
CA SER A 442 15.25 -7.41 -5.10
C SER A 442 15.46 -6.49 -6.31
N ALA A 443 15.85 -5.24 -6.07
CA ALA A 443 16.15 -4.32 -7.17
C ALA A 443 17.40 -4.79 -7.95
N PRO A 444 17.45 -4.61 -9.29
CA PRO A 444 16.44 -4.05 -10.18
C PRO A 444 15.23 -4.98 -10.37
N ALA A 445 14.05 -4.38 -10.58
CA ALA A 445 12.76 -5.08 -10.50
C ALA A 445 12.56 -6.22 -11.52
N ASP A 446 13.20 -6.16 -12.68
CA ASP A 446 13.14 -7.18 -13.74
C ASP A 446 14.44 -7.12 -14.59
N ILE A 447 15.07 -8.26 -14.84
CA ILE A 447 16.28 -8.45 -15.66
C ILE A 447 15.87 -9.10 -16.98
N GLN A 448 16.44 -8.65 -18.11
CA GLN A 448 16.33 -9.38 -19.38
C GLN A 448 17.46 -10.42 -19.45
N HIS A 449 17.13 -11.69 -19.60
CA HIS A 449 18.12 -12.77 -19.76
C HIS A 449 17.79 -13.59 -21.01
N GLY A 450 18.46 -13.30 -22.13
CA GLY A 450 18.07 -13.82 -23.44
C GLY A 450 16.66 -13.36 -23.82
N ASP A 451 15.75 -14.30 -24.10
CA ASP A 451 14.33 -14.04 -24.39
C ASP A 451 13.44 -14.05 -23.12
N LEU A 452 14.03 -14.28 -21.95
CA LEU A 452 13.31 -14.39 -20.69
C LEU A 452 13.33 -13.06 -19.93
N ARG A 453 12.22 -12.80 -19.25
CA ARG A 453 12.13 -11.78 -18.20
C ARG A 453 12.34 -12.46 -16.86
N VAL A 454 13.32 -12.03 -16.09
CA VAL A 454 13.67 -12.65 -14.81
C VAL A 454 13.53 -11.65 -13.68
N ARG A 455 12.77 -12.02 -12.66
CA ARG A 455 12.65 -11.26 -11.44
C ARG A 455 13.23 -12.03 -10.28
N LEU A 456 14.08 -11.35 -9.52
CA LEU A 456 14.76 -11.92 -8.37
C LEU A 456 13.89 -11.73 -7.14
N ILE A 457 13.52 -12.84 -6.49
CA ILE A 457 12.53 -12.86 -5.41
C ILE A 457 13.16 -13.33 -4.10
N GLY A 458 14.00 -14.35 -4.16
CA GLY A 458 14.58 -15.00 -3.00
C GLY A 458 15.75 -14.22 -2.43
N ASP A 459 16.03 -14.51 -1.16
CA ASP A 459 17.06 -13.85 -0.39
C ASP A 459 18.47 -14.15 -0.95
N GLY A 460 18.66 -15.31 -1.57
CA GLY A 460 19.94 -15.75 -2.11
C GLY A 460 20.27 -15.23 -3.51
N VAL A 461 19.45 -14.40 -4.16
CA VAL A 461 19.68 -13.99 -5.55
C VAL A 461 19.79 -12.48 -5.75
N TRP A 462 20.75 -12.05 -6.57
CA TRP A 462 21.00 -10.64 -6.87
C TRP A 462 21.47 -10.44 -8.33
N PRO A 463 21.29 -9.24 -8.90
CA PRO A 463 21.77 -8.91 -10.24
C PRO A 463 23.30 -8.94 -10.33
N HIS A 464 23.84 -9.26 -11.50
CA HIS A 464 25.25 -9.06 -11.83
C HIS A 464 25.39 -8.59 -13.28
N GLY A 465 25.77 -7.33 -13.48
CA GLY A 465 25.75 -6.71 -14.81
C GLY A 465 24.32 -6.46 -15.31
N SER A 466 24.16 -6.34 -16.63
CA SER A 466 22.88 -6.02 -17.27
C SER A 466 21.92 -7.20 -17.39
N ASP A 467 22.45 -8.42 -17.45
CA ASP A 467 21.73 -9.66 -17.77
C ASP A 467 22.12 -10.85 -16.87
N GLY A 468 23.21 -10.73 -16.10
CA GLY A 468 23.70 -11.78 -15.22
C GLY A 468 22.94 -11.86 -13.90
N ILE A 469 22.92 -13.06 -13.33
CA ILE A 469 22.28 -13.38 -12.06
C ILE A 469 23.30 -14.10 -11.20
N ARG A 470 23.41 -13.70 -9.94
CA ARG A 470 24.22 -14.39 -8.93
C ARG A 470 23.32 -15.04 -7.90
N TYR A 471 23.81 -16.15 -7.35
CA TYR A 471 23.11 -16.95 -6.36
C TYR A 471 24.04 -17.37 -5.23
N ARG A 472 23.63 -17.15 -3.98
CA ARG A 472 24.27 -17.65 -2.77
C ARG A 472 23.57 -18.92 -2.29
N PRO A 473 24.22 -20.09 -2.40
CA PRO A 473 23.60 -21.38 -2.08
C PRO A 473 23.10 -21.57 -0.64
N SER A 474 23.63 -20.79 0.31
CA SER A 474 23.23 -20.85 1.73
C SER A 474 21.92 -20.11 2.03
N ALA A 475 21.31 -19.45 1.04
CA ALA A 475 20.09 -18.66 1.19
C ALA A 475 18.99 -19.13 0.22
N ASP A 476 17.76 -18.70 0.48
CA ASP A 476 16.58 -19.02 -0.34
C ASP A 476 16.74 -18.43 -1.75
N GLY A 477 17.10 -19.24 -2.73
CA GLY A 477 17.24 -18.81 -4.12
C GLY A 477 15.92 -18.95 -4.85
N GLU A 478 15.16 -17.88 -4.99
CA GLU A 478 13.89 -17.91 -5.71
C GLU A 478 13.91 -16.88 -6.84
N ILE A 479 13.60 -17.32 -8.06
CA ILE A 479 13.44 -16.44 -9.21
C ILE A 479 12.10 -16.69 -9.90
N LEU A 480 11.52 -15.62 -10.45
CA LEU A 480 10.33 -15.66 -11.27
C LEU A 480 10.74 -15.43 -12.72
N VAL A 481 10.43 -16.39 -13.58
CA VAL A 481 10.77 -16.36 -15.01
C VAL A 481 9.48 -16.12 -15.81
N GLY A 482 9.42 -15.02 -16.55
CA GLY A 482 8.40 -14.71 -17.54
C GLY A 482 8.90 -15.03 -18.95
N SER A 483 8.12 -15.79 -19.71
CA SER A 483 8.42 -16.16 -21.09
C SER A 483 7.25 -15.86 -22.02
N PRO A 484 7.46 -15.23 -23.19
CA PRO A 484 6.38 -14.97 -24.15
C PRO A 484 5.78 -16.27 -24.71
N VAL A 485 6.60 -17.32 -24.80
CA VAL A 485 6.21 -18.66 -25.29
C VAL A 485 6.24 -19.66 -24.14
N ARG A 486 5.44 -20.72 -24.21
CA ARG A 486 5.48 -21.76 -23.18
C ARG A 486 6.84 -22.46 -23.20
N LEU A 487 7.41 -22.71 -22.03
CA LEU A 487 8.67 -23.46 -21.91
C LEU A 487 8.41 -24.97 -21.97
N ALA A 488 9.05 -25.67 -22.91
CA ALA A 488 9.14 -27.12 -22.96
C ALA A 488 10.14 -27.64 -21.93
N ARG A 489 11.28 -26.95 -21.80
CA ARG A 489 12.35 -27.25 -20.85
C ARG A 489 13.04 -25.94 -20.44
N LEU A 490 13.55 -25.89 -19.21
CA LEU A 490 14.41 -24.81 -18.74
C LEU A 490 15.65 -25.41 -18.10
N THR A 491 16.82 -25.17 -18.69
CA THR A 491 18.10 -25.54 -18.07
C THR A 491 18.60 -24.38 -17.22
N VAL A 492 18.92 -24.68 -15.97
CA VAL A 492 19.52 -23.76 -15.00
C VAL A 492 20.94 -24.24 -14.74
N THR A 493 21.92 -23.42 -15.12
CA THR A 493 23.33 -23.71 -14.90
C THR A 493 23.85 -22.83 -13.77
N LEU A 494 24.47 -23.46 -12.77
CA LEU A 494 25.06 -22.80 -11.61
C LEU A 494 26.58 -22.97 -11.65
N ALA A 495 27.29 -21.97 -12.16
CA ALA A 495 28.75 -21.98 -12.27
C ALA A 495 29.40 -21.34 -11.02
N PRO A 496 30.50 -21.88 -10.48
CA PRO A 496 31.24 -21.22 -9.39
C PRO A 496 31.80 -19.85 -9.79
N VAL A 497 31.96 -18.95 -8.82
CA VAL A 497 32.52 -17.61 -9.01
C VAL A 497 33.87 -17.47 -8.31
N GLY A 498 34.87 -16.90 -9.00
CA GLY A 498 36.21 -16.63 -8.45
C GLY A 498 37.09 -17.88 -8.28
N GLU A 499 38.02 -17.85 -7.32
CA GLU A 499 39.01 -18.92 -7.01
C GLU A 499 38.37 -20.25 -6.54
N SER A 500 37.04 -20.31 -6.49
CA SER A 500 36.28 -21.54 -6.24
C SER A 500 36.19 -22.47 -7.48
N THR A 501 37.17 -22.40 -8.39
CA THR A 501 37.25 -23.16 -9.65
C THR A 501 37.34 -24.69 -9.46
N GLY A 502 37.62 -25.16 -8.25
CA GLY A 502 37.53 -26.58 -7.88
C GLY A 502 36.09 -27.09 -7.68
N GLN A 503 35.08 -26.21 -7.60
CA GLN A 503 33.69 -26.62 -7.44
C GLN A 503 33.04 -26.94 -8.79
N ALA A 504 32.34 -28.07 -8.88
CA ALA A 504 31.65 -28.45 -10.11
C ALA A 504 30.56 -27.43 -10.49
N THR A 505 30.43 -27.16 -11.80
CA THR A 505 29.26 -26.52 -12.38
C THR A 505 28.08 -27.46 -12.24
N MET A 506 27.02 -27.00 -11.58
CA MET A 506 25.80 -27.79 -11.47
C MET A 506 24.86 -27.43 -12.62
N ARG A 507 24.28 -28.45 -13.25
CA ARG A 507 23.22 -28.28 -14.25
C ARG A 507 21.93 -28.89 -13.71
N HIS A 508 20.91 -28.06 -13.53
CA HIS A 508 19.58 -28.50 -13.16
C HIS A 508 18.63 -28.30 -14.34
N VAL A 509 18.00 -29.38 -14.80
CA VAL A 509 17.08 -29.33 -15.95
C VAL A 509 15.66 -29.49 -15.44
N LEU A 510 14.84 -28.46 -15.66
CA LEU A 510 13.40 -28.54 -15.43
C LEU A 510 12.72 -28.96 -16.73
N GLU A 511 12.25 -30.20 -16.79
CA GLU A 511 11.37 -30.65 -17.86
C GLU A 511 9.94 -30.18 -17.59
N ARG A 512 9.32 -29.53 -18.59
CA ARG A 512 7.94 -29.00 -18.54
C ARG A 512 7.65 -28.19 -17.27
N PRO A 513 8.37 -27.08 -17.04
CA PRO A 513 8.21 -26.29 -15.83
C PRO A 513 6.73 -25.88 -15.64
N THR A 514 6.24 -25.95 -14.40
CA THR A 514 4.84 -25.64 -14.10
C THR A 514 4.60 -24.14 -14.21
N ARG A 515 3.74 -23.74 -15.14
CA ARG A 515 3.28 -22.36 -15.26
C ARG A 515 2.38 -22.01 -14.08
N ILE A 516 2.71 -20.93 -13.37
CA ILE A 516 1.93 -20.45 -12.22
C ILE A 516 0.95 -19.33 -12.56
N ALA A 517 1.21 -18.58 -13.63
CA ALA A 517 0.32 -17.52 -14.12
C ALA A 517 0.52 -17.24 -15.61
N ARG A 518 -0.49 -16.64 -16.25
CA ARG A 518 -0.36 -16.04 -17.59
C ARG A 518 -1.13 -14.73 -17.62
N HIS A 519 -0.42 -13.62 -17.77
CA HIS A 519 -1.01 -12.29 -17.90
C HIS A 519 -0.03 -11.34 -18.60
N ARG A 520 -0.53 -10.17 -19.03
CA ARG A 520 0.30 -9.12 -19.63
C ARG A 520 1.39 -8.63 -18.68
N TYR A 521 2.53 -8.27 -19.25
CA TYR A 521 3.62 -7.60 -18.54
C TYR A 521 3.38 -6.09 -18.47
N TRP A 522 3.78 -5.48 -17.35
CA TRP A 522 3.46 -4.09 -17.02
C TRP A 522 4.00 -3.06 -18.02
N TYR A 523 5.09 -3.37 -18.73
CA TYR A 523 5.70 -2.47 -19.75
C TYR A 523 5.45 -2.92 -21.20
N GLY A 524 4.95 -4.15 -21.42
CA GLY A 524 5.14 -4.83 -22.70
C GLY A 524 3.88 -5.12 -23.51
N GLY A 525 2.68 -5.05 -22.92
CA GLY A 525 1.42 -5.49 -23.56
C GLY A 525 1.35 -6.98 -23.90
N ILE A 526 2.49 -7.65 -24.05
CA ILE A 526 2.65 -9.07 -24.37
C ILE A 526 2.32 -9.90 -23.12
N PRO A 527 1.42 -10.89 -23.24
CA PRO A 527 1.19 -11.88 -22.20
C PRO A 527 2.43 -12.75 -21.99
N LEU A 528 2.89 -12.87 -20.75
CA LEU A 528 3.98 -13.77 -20.37
C LEU A 528 3.41 -14.98 -19.63
N ASN A 529 4.03 -16.14 -19.86
CA ASN A 529 3.89 -17.33 -19.02
C ASN A 529 4.90 -17.21 -17.88
N TYR A 530 4.40 -17.20 -16.64
CA TYR A 530 5.24 -17.06 -15.46
C TYR A 530 5.52 -18.41 -14.80
N TYR A 531 6.77 -18.62 -14.43
CA TYR A 531 7.31 -19.83 -13.80
C TYR A 531 8.06 -19.44 -12.54
N ARG A 532 7.77 -20.12 -11.42
CA ARG A 532 8.50 -19.96 -10.17
C ARG A 532 9.61 -21.01 -10.13
N LEU A 533 10.86 -20.57 -10.02
CA LEU A 533 12.01 -21.42 -9.86
C LEU A 533 12.58 -21.25 -8.45
N ARG A 534 12.75 -22.37 -7.74
CA ARG A 534 13.58 -22.43 -6.54
C ARG A 534 14.91 -23.07 -6.90
N LEU A 535 15.99 -22.36 -6.64
CA LEU A 535 17.36 -22.81 -6.81
C LEU A 535 17.72 -23.78 -5.67
N PRO A 536 18.47 -24.84 -5.95
CA PRO A 536 18.83 -25.84 -4.96
C PRO A 536 19.79 -25.24 -3.92
N GLY A 537 19.47 -25.45 -2.63
CA GLY A 537 20.41 -25.15 -1.55
C GLY A 537 21.63 -26.06 -1.66
N MET A 538 22.83 -25.50 -1.61
CA MET A 538 24.09 -26.25 -1.68
C MET A 538 25.14 -25.66 -0.74
N SER A 539 26.17 -26.43 -0.44
CA SER A 539 27.39 -25.92 0.18
C SER A 539 28.32 -25.35 -0.88
N GLY A 540 28.86 -24.16 -0.66
CA GLY A 540 29.87 -23.58 -1.56
C GLY A 540 29.81 -22.06 -1.61
N GLY A 541 30.68 -21.49 -2.45
CA GLY A 541 30.69 -20.05 -2.70
C GLY A 541 29.52 -19.61 -3.59
N ASP A 542 29.46 -18.31 -3.83
CA ASP A 542 28.49 -17.72 -4.74
C ASP A 542 28.59 -18.36 -6.14
N ARG A 543 27.45 -18.39 -6.84
CA ARG A 543 27.28 -19.01 -8.15
C ARG A 543 26.76 -18.01 -9.17
N GLU A 544 27.19 -18.15 -10.42
CA GLU A 544 26.54 -17.53 -11.57
C GLU A 544 25.39 -18.39 -12.04
N VAL A 545 24.24 -17.77 -12.30
CA VAL A 545 23.05 -18.45 -12.80
C VAL A 545 22.86 -18.10 -14.27
N THR A 546 22.88 -19.13 -15.12
CA THR A 546 22.51 -19.01 -16.54
C THR A 546 21.24 -19.79 -16.80
N LEU A 547 20.30 -19.18 -17.53
CA LEU A 547 19.03 -19.79 -17.90
C LEU A 547 19.01 -20.05 -19.40
N THR A 548 18.85 -21.32 -19.79
CA THR A 548 18.72 -21.72 -21.20
C THR A 548 17.33 -22.31 -21.44
N PRO A 549 16.40 -21.54 -22.06
CA PRO A 549 15.07 -22.02 -22.35
C PRO A 549 15.03 -22.92 -23.60
N GLU A 550 14.13 -23.88 -23.60
CA GLU A 550 13.67 -24.60 -24.78
C GLU A 550 12.16 -24.34 -24.89
N PHE A 551 11.73 -23.78 -26.02
CA PHE A 551 10.36 -23.32 -26.21
C PHE A 551 9.47 -24.42 -26.81
N ASP A 552 8.25 -24.50 -26.30
CA ASP A 552 7.17 -25.27 -26.90
C ASP A 552 6.42 -24.36 -27.88
N TRP A 553 6.72 -24.50 -29.17
CA TRP A 553 6.11 -23.70 -30.25
C TRP A 553 4.77 -24.25 -30.73
N ARG A 554 4.31 -25.38 -30.17
CA ARG A 554 2.98 -25.95 -30.42
C ARG A 554 1.93 -25.25 -29.58
#